data_AF-A0A927RUB8-F1
#
_entry.id   AF-A0A927RUB8-F1
#
_cell.length_a   1.000
_cell.length_b   1.000
_cell.length_c   1.000
_cell.angle_alpha   90.00
_cell.angle_beta   90.00
_cell.angle_gamma   90.00
#
_symmetry.space_group_name_H-M   'P 1'
#
loop_
_entity.id
_entity.type
_entity.pdbx_description
1 polymer ?
#
loop_
_entity_poly.entity_id
_entity_poly.type
_entity_poly.pdbx_seq_one_letter_code
_entity_poly.pdbx_strand_id
1 'polypeptide(L)'
;MEERIIDDEYGRGIRLKKTKDGYVDVTDELAESETDETLLSSDEENEGDYEEVAFEFPDLEEDDEDLVGLSPEEALALRKKKEEEERARAAEYAKQCEEGEQLLMSGSFHAAELKYEKALALDGEAVDATIGYWRAKTADFAEPDVLIGEYAESGYENLEGDLGYKAVEIIKNKYADAFNKRLDELNKEIAPIEESFKAKQATRREVIRHRMTKAGWKFSIALIPTLIILSLAIVFGTQMFSTKTGEFIVLTGVFAGLFVAGLIVTLVFTNKLLNVVRINRANENESSTEEGRKLLALRYYIELYTRLTENVIEFVDETEE
;
A
#
# COMPACT_ATOMS: atom_id res chain seq x y z
N MET A 1 -23.64 6.59 24.13
CA MET A 1 -22.66 5.55 24.50
C MET A 1 -22.20 4.97 23.19
N GLU A 2 -21.01 5.36 22.74
CA GLU A 2 -20.43 4.85 21.49
C GLU A 2 -19.53 3.68 21.83
N GLU A 3 -19.83 2.54 21.22
CA GLU A 3 -19.10 1.28 21.36
C GLU A 3 -17.72 1.43 20.71
N ARG A 4 -16.67 1.21 21.50
CA ARG A 4 -15.30 1.08 21.00
C ARG A 4 -15.09 -0.39 20.67
N ILE A 5 -15.16 -0.74 19.40
CA ILE A 5 -14.65 -2.03 18.91
C ILE A 5 -13.13 -1.95 19.03
N ILE A 6 -12.58 -2.69 19.99
CA ILE A 6 -11.14 -2.93 20.11
C ILE A 6 -10.92 -4.21 19.30
N ASP A 7 -10.42 -4.07 18.07
CA ASP A 7 -9.96 -5.23 17.31
C ASP A 7 -8.63 -5.73 17.92
N ASP A 8 -8.68 -6.97 18.40
CA ASP A 8 -7.54 -7.75 18.86
C ASP A 8 -6.72 -8.24 17.65
N GLU A 9 -5.97 -7.34 17.01
CA GLU A 9 -5.04 -7.72 15.93
C GLU A 9 -3.61 -7.95 16.46
N TYR A 10 -3.46 -8.85 17.43
CA TYR A 10 -2.15 -9.42 17.80
C TYR A 10 -2.28 -10.93 18.02
N GLY A 11 -2.43 -11.65 16.92
CA GLY A 11 -2.49 -13.11 16.88
C GLY A 11 -1.71 -13.75 15.73
N ARG A 12 -0.62 -13.13 15.25
CA ARG A 12 0.29 -13.80 14.30
C ARG A 12 1.16 -14.82 15.04
N GLY A 13 0.58 -15.98 15.35
CA GLY A 13 1.30 -17.15 15.80
C GLY A 13 1.97 -17.86 14.61
N ILE A 14 3.30 -17.82 14.54
CA ILE A 14 4.08 -18.69 13.65
C ILE A 14 3.75 -20.15 14.03
N ARG A 15 3.15 -20.90 13.11
CA ARG A 15 2.81 -22.31 13.33
C ARG A 15 4.01 -23.19 12.98
N LEU A 16 4.79 -23.57 13.99
CA LEU A 16 5.79 -24.63 13.89
C LEU A 16 5.06 -26.00 13.88
N LYS A 17 5.16 -26.76 12.79
CA LYS A 17 4.77 -28.18 12.78
C LYS A 17 5.95 -29.02 13.26
N LYS A 18 5.73 -29.79 14.32
CA LYS A 18 6.71 -30.73 14.88
C LYS A 18 6.57 -32.08 14.17
N THR A 19 7.57 -32.45 13.38
CA THR A 19 7.77 -33.83 12.89
C THR A 19 8.88 -34.50 13.69
N LYS A 20 8.93 -35.84 13.69
CA LYS A 20 9.68 -36.66 14.66
C LYS A 20 11.21 -36.43 14.70
N ASP A 21 11.80 -35.69 13.76
CA ASP A 21 13.25 -35.57 13.62
C ASP A 21 13.81 -34.13 13.64
N GLY A 22 13.08 -33.13 14.15
CA GLY A 22 13.62 -31.77 14.40
C GLY A 22 13.10 -30.67 13.47
N TYR A 23 13.39 -29.40 13.81
CA TYR A 23 12.86 -28.19 13.13
C TYR A 23 13.64 -27.86 11.86
N VAL A 24 12.95 -27.45 10.79
CA VAL A 24 13.54 -26.95 9.54
C VAL A 24 13.11 -25.50 9.32
N ASP A 25 14.08 -24.62 9.17
CA ASP A 25 13.93 -23.22 8.74
C ASP A 25 13.56 -23.20 7.24
N VAL A 26 12.65 -22.32 6.83
CA VAL A 26 12.41 -22.03 5.41
C VAL A 26 12.79 -20.57 5.19
N THR A 27 14.01 -20.37 4.70
CA THR A 27 14.52 -19.11 4.15
C THR A 27 14.64 -19.25 2.63
N ASP A 28 14.29 -18.14 1.96
CA ASP A 28 14.52 -17.77 0.56
C ASP A 28 15.40 -18.70 -0.30
N GLU A 29 14.83 -19.19 -1.38
CA GLU A 29 15.57 -19.68 -2.54
C GLU A 29 15.72 -18.54 -3.56
N LEU A 30 16.81 -17.77 -3.46
CA LEU A 30 17.28 -16.90 -4.53
C LEU A 30 18.80 -16.66 -4.39
N ALA A 31 19.59 -17.66 -4.78
CA ALA A 31 20.99 -17.51 -5.22
C ALA A 31 21.59 -18.84 -5.69
N GLU A 32 22.42 -18.73 -6.73
CA GLU A 32 23.47 -19.66 -7.22
C GLU A 32 23.18 -20.45 -8.51
N SER A 33 23.81 -20.00 -9.60
CA SER A 33 24.96 -20.74 -10.16
C SER A 33 25.72 -19.90 -11.21
N GLU A 34 26.81 -19.25 -10.79
CA GLU A 34 27.99 -18.98 -11.63
C GLU A 34 29.02 -20.11 -11.41
N THR A 35 30.01 -20.20 -12.31
CA THR A 35 31.16 -21.14 -12.44
C THR A 35 30.91 -22.26 -13.48
N ASP A 36 31.80 -22.61 -14.40
CA ASP A 36 33.24 -22.36 -14.53
C ASP A 36 33.74 -22.70 -15.96
N GLU A 37 35.04 -22.47 -16.20
CA GLU A 37 35.94 -23.09 -17.20
C GLU A 37 36.52 -22.21 -18.33
N THR A 38 37.52 -21.42 -17.91
CA THR A 38 38.73 -21.11 -18.68
C THR A 38 39.60 -22.35 -18.92
N LEU A 39 39.92 -22.69 -20.19
CA LEU A 39 41.18 -23.39 -20.55
C LEU A 39 41.68 -23.05 -21.98
N LEU A 40 42.83 -22.36 -21.97
CA LEU A 40 44.00 -22.50 -22.86
C LEU A 40 44.00 -21.96 -24.31
N SER A 41 45.19 -21.46 -24.60
CA SER A 41 45.65 -20.57 -25.65
C SER A 41 46.29 -21.26 -26.85
N SER A 42 46.49 -20.44 -27.90
CA SER A 42 47.46 -20.49 -29.01
C SER A 42 47.25 -21.53 -30.10
N ASP A 43 46.93 -21.07 -31.31
CA ASP A 43 47.67 -21.39 -32.53
C ASP A 43 47.43 -20.34 -33.63
N GLU A 44 48.37 -20.34 -34.57
CA GLU A 44 48.89 -19.27 -35.41
C GLU A 44 48.01 -18.77 -36.58
N GLU A 45 48.44 -17.62 -37.11
CA GLU A 45 48.03 -16.97 -38.35
C GLU A 45 47.81 -17.95 -39.52
N ASN A 46 46.69 -17.79 -40.24
CA ASN A 46 46.64 -18.12 -41.67
C ASN A 46 45.64 -17.23 -42.41
N GLU A 47 46.18 -16.32 -43.22
CA GLU A 47 45.46 -15.60 -44.27
C GLU A 47 44.98 -16.62 -45.33
N GLY A 48 43.67 -16.67 -45.54
CA GLY A 48 43.06 -17.36 -46.68
C GLY A 48 41.76 -16.66 -47.02
N ASP A 49 41.68 -16.13 -48.24
CA ASP A 49 40.47 -15.56 -48.83
C ASP A 49 39.29 -16.53 -48.69
N TYR A 50 38.29 -16.13 -47.91
CA TYR A 50 36.94 -16.71 -47.98
C TYR A 50 36.02 -15.60 -48.46
N GLU A 51 35.46 -15.73 -49.67
CA GLU A 51 34.29 -14.97 -50.09
C GLU A 51 33.16 -15.27 -49.10
N GLU A 52 32.90 -14.34 -48.18
CA GLU A 52 31.69 -14.37 -47.34
C GLU A 52 30.47 -14.26 -48.24
N VAL A 53 29.86 -15.40 -48.56
CA VAL A 53 28.47 -15.43 -49.01
C VAL A 53 27.62 -15.05 -47.79
N ALA A 54 27.40 -13.75 -47.62
CA ALA A 54 26.45 -13.22 -46.66
C ALA A 54 25.04 -13.67 -47.06
N PHE A 55 24.58 -14.75 -46.44
CA PHE A 55 23.15 -15.03 -46.39
C PHE A 55 22.53 -14.04 -45.43
N GLU A 56 21.86 -13.01 -45.96
CA GLU A 56 20.95 -12.17 -45.17
C GLU A 56 19.79 -13.07 -44.73
N PHE A 57 19.86 -13.53 -43.49
CA PHE A 57 18.69 -14.08 -42.81
C PHE A 57 17.73 -12.91 -42.58
N PRO A 58 16.49 -12.96 -43.11
CA PRO A 58 15.51 -11.92 -42.82
C PRO A 58 15.28 -11.89 -41.31
N ASP A 59 15.27 -10.68 -40.74
CA ASP A 59 14.95 -10.43 -39.33
C ASP A 59 13.57 -11.02 -39.04
N LEU A 60 13.56 -12.20 -38.42
CA LEU A 60 12.35 -12.83 -37.90
C LEU A 60 12.14 -12.26 -36.51
N GLU A 61 11.25 -11.28 -36.42
CA GLU A 61 10.73 -10.77 -35.15
C GLU A 61 10.17 -11.93 -34.32
N GLU A 62 10.70 -12.03 -33.10
CA GLU A 62 10.28 -12.80 -31.91
C GLU A 62 9.97 -14.30 -32.05
N ASP A 63 10.64 -15.08 -31.20
CA ASP A 63 10.57 -16.54 -31.06
C ASP A 63 9.14 -17.11 -31.07
N ASP A 64 8.72 -17.65 -32.22
CA ASP A 64 7.65 -18.65 -32.28
C ASP A 64 8.26 -20.03 -31.93
N GLU A 65 8.31 -20.39 -30.64
CA GLU A 65 8.63 -21.76 -30.20
C GLU A 65 7.72 -22.82 -30.88
N ASP A 66 6.55 -22.40 -31.38
CA ASP A 66 5.59 -23.20 -32.15
C ASP A 66 6.00 -23.44 -33.62
N LEU A 67 6.97 -22.69 -34.17
CA LEU A 67 7.45 -22.84 -35.55
C LEU A 67 8.61 -23.83 -35.68
N VAL A 68 9.12 -24.36 -34.56
CA VAL A 68 10.21 -25.32 -34.55
C VAL A 68 9.73 -26.68 -35.09
N GLY A 69 10.12 -26.99 -36.33
CA GLY A 69 9.87 -28.30 -36.96
C GLY A 69 8.79 -28.32 -38.05
N LEU A 70 8.22 -27.17 -38.42
CA LEU A 70 7.25 -27.04 -39.53
C LEU A 70 7.95 -26.81 -40.88
N SER A 71 7.34 -27.29 -41.97
CA SER A 71 7.78 -26.99 -43.33
C SER A 71 7.59 -25.50 -43.65
N PRO A 72 8.46 -24.85 -44.46
CA PRO A 72 8.33 -23.42 -44.82
C PRO A 72 6.94 -23.02 -45.36
N GLU A 73 6.25 -23.93 -46.05
CA GLU A 73 4.88 -23.69 -46.55
C GLU A 73 3.82 -23.74 -45.43
N GLU A 74 4.02 -24.57 -44.41
CA GLU A 74 3.13 -24.70 -43.26
C GLU A 74 3.30 -23.54 -42.28
N ALA A 75 4.53 -23.04 -42.11
CA ALA A 75 4.84 -21.84 -41.33
C ALA A 75 4.16 -20.59 -41.92
N LEU A 76 4.19 -20.42 -43.24
CA LEU A 76 3.50 -19.32 -43.94
C LEU A 76 1.97 -19.43 -43.86
N ALA A 77 1.42 -20.64 -43.91
CA ALA A 77 -0.02 -20.85 -43.75
C ALA A 77 -0.49 -20.57 -42.31
N LEU A 78 0.33 -20.93 -41.32
CA LEU A 78 0.04 -20.68 -39.91
C LEU A 78 0.13 -19.19 -39.57
N ARG A 79 1.11 -18.46 -40.12
CA ARG A 79 1.19 -17.00 -40.03
C ARG A 79 -0.01 -16.30 -40.64
N LYS A 80 -0.41 -16.67 -41.86
CA LYS A 80 -1.62 -16.10 -42.50
C LYS A 80 -2.87 -16.37 -41.67
N LYS A 81 -2.98 -17.55 -41.06
CA LYS A 81 -4.11 -17.90 -40.20
C LYS A 81 -4.11 -17.09 -38.89
N LYS A 82 -2.95 -16.91 -38.24
CA LYS A 82 -2.79 -16.04 -37.06
C LYS A 82 -3.14 -14.59 -37.40
N GLU A 83 -2.63 -14.07 -38.52
CA GLU A 83 -2.94 -12.72 -39.00
C GLU A 83 -4.44 -12.53 -39.32
N GLU A 84 -5.09 -13.53 -39.92
CA GLU A 84 -6.53 -13.49 -40.20
C GLU A 84 -7.36 -13.52 -38.91
N GLU A 85 -6.93 -14.29 -37.90
CA GLU A 85 -7.55 -14.34 -36.57
C GLU A 85 -7.34 -13.04 -35.79
N GLU A 86 -6.15 -12.43 -35.85
CA GLU A 86 -5.85 -11.12 -35.27
C GLU A 86 -6.65 -10.01 -35.94
N ARG A 87 -6.75 -10.01 -37.28
CA ARG A 87 -7.60 -9.05 -38.00
C ARG A 87 -9.08 -9.25 -37.69
N ALA A 88 -9.53 -10.49 -37.53
CA ALA A 88 -10.91 -10.77 -37.12
C ALA A 88 -11.18 -10.25 -35.70
N ARG A 89 -10.28 -10.49 -34.74
CA ARG A 89 -10.36 -9.94 -33.38
C ARG A 89 -10.36 -8.41 -33.37
N ALA A 90 -9.46 -7.78 -34.13
CA ALA A 90 -9.40 -6.32 -34.26
C ALA A 90 -10.67 -5.72 -34.89
N ALA A 91 -11.25 -6.39 -35.90
CA ALA A 91 -12.50 -5.95 -36.52
C ALA A 91 -13.70 -6.12 -35.58
N GLU A 92 -13.75 -7.20 -34.79
CA GLU A 92 -14.76 -7.40 -33.77
C GLU A 92 -14.65 -6.35 -32.65
N TYR A 93 -13.44 -6.06 -32.20
CA TYR A 93 -13.14 -4.98 -31.26
C TYR A 93 -13.65 -3.63 -31.77
N ALA A 94 -13.25 -3.23 -32.99
CA ALA A 94 -13.65 -1.95 -33.57
C ALA A 94 -15.18 -1.83 -33.66
N LYS A 95 -15.86 -2.91 -34.04
CA LYS A 95 -17.32 -2.95 -34.09
C LYS A 95 -17.96 -2.78 -32.71
N GLN A 96 -17.44 -3.42 -31.66
CA GLN A 96 -17.98 -3.23 -30.30
C GLN A 96 -17.76 -1.79 -29.80
N CYS A 97 -16.61 -1.18 -30.11
CA CYS A 97 -16.34 0.21 -29.75
C CYS A 97 -17.25 1.20 -30.47
N GLU A 98 -17.52 1.00 -31.77
CA GLU A 98 -18.47 1.83 -32.53
C GLU A 98 -19.90 1.70 -32.01
N GLU A 99 -20.35 0.47 -31.74
CA GLU A 99 -21.67 0.22 -31.15
C GLU A 99 -21.77 0.82 -29.74
N GLY A 100 -20.70 0.76 -28.96
CA GLY A 100 -20.58 1.40 -27.64
C GLY A 100 -20.73 2.93 -27.73
N GLU A 101 -20.04 3.57 -28.67
CA GLU A 101 -20.09 5.04 -28.83
C GLU A 101 -21.49 5.50 -29.28
N GLN A 102 -22.15 4.74 -30.16
CA GLN A 102 -23.54 5.03 -30.53
C GLN A 102 -24.49 4.93 -29.32
N LEU A 103 -24.25 3.97 -28.43
CA LEU A 103 -25.04 3.81 -27.21
C LEU A 103 -24.76 4.92 -26.20
N LEU A 104 -23.50 5.37 -26.06
CA LEU A 104 -23.14 6.56 -25.28
C LEU A 104 -23.89 7.79 -25.79
N MET A 105 -23.85 8.04 -27.10
CA MET A 105 -24.54 9.17 -27.74
C MET A 105 -26.07 9.09 -27.60
N SER A 106 -26.62 7.88 -27.51
CA SER A 106 -28.05 7.66 -27.27
C SER A 106 -28.48 7.84 -25.79
N GLY A 107 -27.53 8.03 -24.87
CA GLY A 107 -27.76 8.13 -23.43
C GLY A 107 -28.02 6.78 -22.74
N SER A 108 -27.77 5.66 -23.43
CA SER A 108 -27.94 4.31 -22.89
C SER A 108 -26.64 3.81 -22.25
N PHE A 109 -26.24 4.42 -21.14
CA PHE A 109 -24.94 4.21 -20.49
C PHE A 109 -24.68 2.75 -20.07
N HIS A 110 -25.64 2.09 -19.44
CA HIS A 110 -25.46 0.69 -19.02
C HIS A 110 -25.34 -0.29 -20.20
N ALA A 111 -26.01 0.00 -21.32
CA ALA A 111 -25.87 -0.82 -22.53
C ALA A 111 -24.50 -0.61 -23.20
N ALA A 112 -23.96 0.62 -23.14
CA ALA A 112 -22.62 0.93 -23.61
C ALA A 112 -21.54 0.25 -22.75
N GLU A 113 -21.71 0.23 -21.43
CA GLU A 113 -20.81 -0.45 -20.49
C GLU A 113 -20.58 -1.92 -20.89
N LEU A 114 -21.67 -2.67 -21.13
CA LEU A 114 -21.61 -4.08 -21.55
C LEU A 114 -20.93 -4.29 -22.90
N LYS A 115 -20.88 -3.26 -23.75
CA LYS A 115 -20.22 -3.31 -25.06
C LYS A 115 -18.72 -3.08 -24.92
N TYR A 116 -18.33 -2.12 -24.10
CA TYR A 116 -16.93 -1.90 -23.78
C TYR A 116 -16.32 -3.02 -22.94
N GLU A 117 -17.07 -3.63 -22.02
CA GLU A 117 -16.62 -4.83 -21.28
C GLU A 117 -16.28 -5.99 -22.25
N LYS A 118 -17.11 -6.18 -23.28
CA LYS A 118 -16.83 -7.18 -24.33
C LYS A 118 -15.64 -6.80 -25.20
N ALA A 119 -15.40 -5.52 -25.44
CA ALA A 119 -14.22 -5.05 -26.16
C ALA A 119 -12.94 -5.27 -25.33
N LEU A 120 -12.99 -4.97 -24.03
CA LEU A 120 -11.88 -5.20 -23.08
C LEU A 120 -11.56 -6.70 -22.89
N ALA A 121 -12.55 -7.58 -23.03
CA ALA A 121 -12.31 -9.02 -23.01
C ALA A 121 -11.55 -9.53 -24.26
N LEU A 122 -11.56 -8.78 -25.37
CA LEU A 122 -10.82 -9.10 -26.60
C LEU A 122 -9.40 -8.53 -26.56
N ASP A 123 -9.25 -7.32 -26.03
CA ASP A 123 -7.97 -6.63 -25.83
C ASP A 123 -8.01 -5.84 -24.52
N GLY A 124 -7.29 -6.32 -23.50
CA GLY A 124 -7.32 -5.78 -22.15
C GLY A 124 -6.56 -4.46 -21.98
N GLU A 125 -5.70 -4.10 -22.93
CA GLU A 125 -4.90 -2.86 -22.88
C GLU A 125 -5.42 -1.79 -23.87
N ALA A 126 -6.57 -2.05 -24.47
CA ALA A 126 -7.18 -1.18 -25.46
C ALA A 126 -7.66 0.14 -24.85
N VAL A 127 -6.84 1.19 -25.01
CA VAL A 127 -7.06 2.54 -24.47
C VAL A 127 -8.47 3.08 -24.76
N ASP A 128 -8.96 2.93 -25.99
CA ASP A 128 -10.26 3.47 -26.39
C ASP A 128 -11.44 2.75 -25.72
N ALA A 129 -11.34 1.42 -25.54
CA ALA A 129 -12.35 0.65 -24.84
C ALA A 129 -12.35 0.95 -23.34
N THR A 130 -11.19 1.15 -22.73
CA THR A 130 -11.08 1.57 -21.32
C THR A 130 -11.71 2.95 -21.10
N ILE A 131 -11.40 3.93 -21.95
CA ILE A 131 -12.02 5.26 -21.87
C ILE A 131 -13.53 5.17 -22.09
N GLY A 132 -13.98 4.41 -23.08
CA GLY A 132 -15.41 4.20 -23.36
C GLY A 132 -16.15 3.55 -22.20
N TYR A 133 -15.55 2.54 -21.56
CA TYR A 133 -16.08 1.88 -20.37
C TYR A 133 -16.29 2.87 -19.22
N TRP A 134 -15.27 3.67 -18.90
CA TRP A 134 -15.36 4.64 -17.80
C TRP A 134 -16.28 5.81 -18.12
N ARG A 135 -16.36 6.24 -19.38
CA ARG A 135 -17.39 7.19 -19.84
C ARG A 135 -18.79 6.62 -19.65
N ALA A 136 -19.02 5.35 -19.99
CA ALA A 136 -20.31 4.70 -19.77
C ALA A 136 -20.66 4.66 -18.27
N LYS A 137 -19.71 4.23 -17.44
CA LYS A 137 -19.90 4.03 -16.01
C LYS A 137 -20.11 5.33 -15.22
N THR A 138 -19.45 6.41 -15.64
CA THR A 138 -19.56 7.74 -14.99
C THR A 138 -20.61 8.66 -15.63
N ALA A 139 -21.41 8.13 -16.58
CA ALA A 139 -22.35 8.91 -17.39
C ALA A 139 -21.67 10.13 -18.04
N ASP A 140 -20.58 9.86 -18.76
CA ASP A 140 -19.70 10.83 -19.41
C ASP A 140 -19.07 11.83 -18.41
N PHE A 141 -18.62 11.31 -17.27
CA PHE A 141 -18.06 12.06 -16.14
C PHE A 141 -18.99 13.14 -15.55
N ALA A 142 -20.31 13.01 -15.74
CA ALA A 142 -21.29 13.74 -14.96
C ALA A 142 -21.25 13.31 -13.48
N GLU A 143 -20.96 12.03 -13.23
CA GLU A 143 -20.79 11.44 -11.90
C GLU A 143 -19.36 10.88 -11.76
N PRO A 144 -18.33 11.75 -11.64
CA PRO A 144 -16.93 11.31 -11.56
C PRO A 144 -16.67 10.52 -10.26
N ASP A 145 -17.55 10.66 -9.27
CA ASP A 145 -17.44 10.00 -7.98
C ASP A 145 -17.46 8.46 -8.08
N VAL A 146 -18.07 7.90 -9.12
CA VAL A 146 -18.13 6.44 -9.33
C VAL A 146 -16.74 5.87 -9.56
N LEU A 147 -15.91 6.53 -10.37
CA LEU A 147 -14.52 6.14 -10.59
C LEU A 147 -13.71 6.26 -9.29
N ILE A 148 -13.81 7.39 -8.62
CA ILE A 148 -12.99 7.65 -7.42
C ILE A 148 -13.40 6.76 -6.26
N GLY A 149 -14.68 6.43 -6.12
CA GLY A 149 -15.18 5.52 -5.11
C GLY A 149 -14.60 4.11 -5.21
N GLU A 150 -14.37 3.60 -6.42
CA GLU A 150 -13.77 2.27 -6.63
C GLU A 150 -12.29 2.25 -6.27
N TYR A 151 -11.58 3.34 -6.52
CA TYR A 151 -10.15 3.45 -6.25
C TYR A 151 -9.81 4.15 -4.92
N ALA A 152 -10.82 4.54 -4.12
CA ALA A 152 -10.64 5.23 -2.85
C ALA A 152 -9.83 4.41 -1.83
N GLU A 153 -9.99 3.09 -1.84
CA GLU A 153 -9.29 2.18 -0.91
C GLU A 153 -7.94 1.70 -1.46
N SER A 154 -7.85 1.52 -2.78
CA SER A 154 -6.64 1.00 -3.45
C SER A 154 -5.64 2.10 -3.80
N GLY A 155 -6.07 3.35 -3.94
CA GLY A 155 -5.22 4.49 -4.28
C GLY A 155 -4.96 4.67 -5.78
N TYR A 156 -4.29 5.78 -6.10
CA TYR A 156 -4.08 6.27 -7.47
C TYR A 156 -3.21 5.33 -8.32
N GLU A 157 -2.20 4.68 -7.72
CA GLU A 157 -1.30 3.76 -8.43
C GLU A 157 -2.06 2.58 -9.04
N ASN A 158 -3.07 2.06 -8.34
CA ASN A 158 -3.92 0.99 -8.86
C ASN A 158 -4.89 1.50 -9.94
N LEU A 159 -5.38 2.74 -9.84
CA LEU A 159 -6.15 3.37 -10.91
C LEU A 159 -5.31 3.48 -12.19
N GLU A 160 -4.07 3.93 -12.09
CA GLU A 160 -3.17 4.06 -13.23
C GLU A 160 -2.74 2.70 -13.81
N GLY A 161 -2.53 1.70 -12.94
CA GLY A 161 -2.24 0.33 -13.34
C GLY A 161 -3.39 -0.35 -14.09
N ASP A 162 -4.63 -0.22 -13.57
CA ASP A 162 -5.80 -0.88 -14.15
C ASP A 162 -6.29 -0.20 -15.43
N LEU A 163 -6.24 1.13 -15.50
CA LEU A 163 -6.72 1.87 -16.67
C LEU A 163 -5.64 1.98 -17.77
N GLY A 164 -4.37 1.91 -17.38
CA GLY A 164 -3.24 2.20 -18.25
C GLY A 164 -2.97 3.70 -18.35
N TYR A 165 -1.68 4.05 -18.35
CA TYR A 165 -1.17 5.44 -18.35
C TYR A 165 -1.84 6.33 -19.41
N LYS A 166 -1.91 5.84 -20.65
CA LYS A 166 -2.46 6.60 -21.79
C LYS A 166 -3.94 6.92 -21.63
N ALA A 167 -4.74 5.98 -21.10
CA ALA A 167 -6.17 6.19 -20.89
C ALA A 167 -6.40 7.23 -19.78
N VAL A 168 -5.63 7.13 -18.69
CA VAL A 168 -5.69 8.10 -17.59
C VAL A 168 -5.34 9.49 -18.07
N GLU A 169 -4.25 9.66 -18.84
CA GLU A 169 -3.85 10.96 -19.37
C GLU A 169 -4.93 11.61 -20.25
N ILE A 170 -5.58 10.81 -21.12
CA ILE A 170 -6.69 11.29 -21.95
C ILE A 170 -7.89 11.71 -21.08
N ILE A 171 -8.22 10.93 -20.04
CA ILE A 171 -9.31 11.24 -19.10
C ILE A 171 -9.00 12.53 -18.33
N LYS A 172 -7.78 12.68 -17.81
CA LYS A 172 -7.34 13.89 -17.11
C LYS A 172 -7.50 15.12 -17.99
N ASN A 173 -6.97 15.07 -19.21
CA ASN A 173 -6.97 16.22 -20.12
C ASN A 173 -8.38 16.60 -20.61
N LYS A 174 -9.23 15.61 -20.93
CA LYS A 174 -10.58 15.87 -21.44
C LYS A 174 -11.57 16.31 -20.37
N TYR A 175 -11.44 15.80 -19.14
CA TYR A 175 -12.40 16.01 -18.06
C TYR A 175 -11.85 16.81 -16.88
N ALA A 176 -10.73 17.52 -17.06
CA ALA A 176 -10.10 18.37 -16.05
C ALA A 176 -11.09 19.33 -15.37
N ASP A 177 -11.97 19.97 -16.14
CA ASP A 177 -12.97 20.90 -15.61
C ASP A 177 -13.97 20.23 -14.66
N ALA A 178 -14.40 19.00 -14.98
CA ALA A 178 -15.32 18.23 -14.15
C ALA A 178 -14.64 17.83 -12.83
N PHE A 179 -13.39 17.37 -12.90
CA PHE A 179 -12.60 17.01 -11.72
C PHE A 179 -12.29 18.23 -10.84
N ASN A 180 -11.86 19.35 -11.43
CA ASN A 180 -11.58 20.59 -10.70
C ASN A 180 -12.82 21.13 -9.99
N LYS A 181 -13.97 21.15 -10.68
CA LYS A 181 -15.24 21.58 -10.08
C LYS A 181 -15.61 20.70 -8.88
N ARG A 182 -15.48 19.38 -9.00
CA ARG A 182 -15.79 18.46 -7.92
C ARG A 182 -14.81 18.60 -6.75
N LEU A 183 -13.52 18.77 -7.04
CA LEU A 183 -12.48 19.05 -6.05
C LEU A 183 -12.77 20.32 -5.24
N ASP A 184 -13.22 21.39 -5.90
CA ASP A 184 -13.64 22.63 -5.22
C ASP A 184 -14.86 22.44 -4.30
N GLU A 185 -15.81 21.60 -4.69
CA GLU A 185 -16.95 21.23 -3.84
C GLU A 185 -16.49 20.45 -2.60
N LEU A 186 -15.65 19.42 -2.80
CA LEU A 186 -15.09 18.60 -1.71
C LEU A 186 -14.25 19.44 -0.74
N ASN A 187 -13.45 20.38 -1.24
CA ASN A 187 -12.67 21.30 -0.41
C ASN A 187 -13.55 22.23 0.45
N LYS A 188 -14.73 22.60 -0.05
CA LYS A 188 -15.72 23.37 0.74
C LYS A 188 -16.40 22.50 1.80
N GLU A 189 -16.64 21.23 1.50
CA GLU A 189 -17.25 20.27 2.43
C GLU A 189 -16.29 19.86 3.56
N ILE A 190 -14.99 19.69 3.27
CA ILE A 190 -14.01 19.25 4.26
C ILE A 190 -13.64 20.35 5.27
N ALA A 191 -13.62 21.62 4.85
CA ALA A 191 -13.23 22.74 5.69
C ALA A 191 -13.97 22.82 7.06
N PRO A 192 -15.32 22.80 7.12
CA PRO A 192 -16.03 22.83 8.41
C PRO A 192 -15.82 21.54 9.23
N ILE A 193 -15.68 20.39 8.56
CA ILE A 193 -15.44 19.11 9.24
C ILE A 193 -14.07 19.15 9.92
N GLU A 194 -13.04 19.59 9.22
CA GLU A 194 -11.68 19.72 9.74
C GLU A 194 -11.60 20.72 10.90
N GLU A 195 -12.26 21.87 10.80
CA GLU A 195 -12.32 22.86 11.87
C GLU A 195 -13.00 22.28 13.13
N SER A 196 -14.15 21.62 12.95
CA SER A 196 -14.88 21.01 14.06
C SER A 196 -14.09 19.86 14.72
N PHE A 197 -13.40 19.06 13.91
CA PHE A 197 -12.55 17.96 14.38
C PHE A 197 -11.35 18.49 15.18
N LYS A 198 -10.64 19.49 14.65
CA LYS A 198 -9.51 20.16 15.33
C LYS A 198 -9.95 20.78 16.65
N ALA A 199 -11.11 21.44 16.70
CA ALA A 199 -11.66 22.01 17.94
C ALA A 199 -11.97 20.92 18.98
N LYS A 200 -12.62 19.83 18.59
CA LYS A 200 -12.88 18.67 19.47
C LYS A 200 -11.60 17.96 19.90
N GLN A 201 -10.59 17.89 19.03
CA GLN A 201 -9.30 17.32 19.37
C GLN A 201 -8.56 18.19 20.37
N ALA A 202 -8.56 19.52 20.20
CA ALA A 202 -7.92 20.48 21.11
C ALA A 202 -8.54 20.42 22.52
N THR A 203 -9.87 20.43 22.62
CA THR A 203 -10.57 20.30 23.92
C THR A 203 -10.23 18.97 24.61
N ARG A 204 -10.16 17.86 23.87
CA ARG A 204 -9.72 16.55 24.40
C ARG A 204 -8.25 16.58 24.84
N ARG A 205 -7.36 17.22 24.08
CA ARG A 205 -5.93 17.39 24.43
C ARG A 205 -5.75 18.11 25.76
N GLU A 206 -6.52 19.15 26.04
CA GLU A 206 -6.44 19.87 27.33
C GLU A 206 -6.81 18.97 28.52
N VAL A 207 -7.93 18.25 28.40
CA VAL A 207 -8.39 17.32 29.44
C VAL A 207 -7.38 16.19 29.65
N ILE A 208 -6.85 15.62 28.57
CA ILE A 208 -5.87 14.53 28.63
C ILE A 208 -4.55 15.04 29.24
N ARG A 209 -4.07 16.23 28.87
CA ARG A 209 -2.87 16.83 29.46
C ARG A 209 -3.02 16.98 30.97
N HIS A 210 -4.16 17.43 31.45
CA HIS A 210 -4.42 17.55 32.88
C HIS A 210 -4.48 16.19 33.60
N ARG A 211 -5.02 15.15 32.94
CA ARG A 211 -5.00 13.78 33.48
C ARG A 211 -3.59 13.19 33.48
N MET A 212 -2.79 13.48 32.46
CA MET A 212 -1.43 12.98 32.30
C MET A 212 -0.49 13.58 33.34
N THR A 213 -0.56 14.89 33.61
CA THR A 213 0.22 15.52 34.68
C THR A 213 -0.17 14.98 36.06
N LYS A 214 -1.47 14.81 36.34
CA LYS A 214 -1.95 14.20 37.59
C LYS A 214 -1.52 12.74 37.74
N ALA A 215 -1.60 11.95 36.69
CA ALA A 215 -1.19 10.54 36.71
C ALA A 215 0.34 10.40 36.87
N GLY A 216 1.11 11.20 36.14
CA GLY A 216 2.57 11.27 36.24
C GLY A 216 3.01 11.69 37.63
N TRP A 217 2.39 12.70 38.21
CA TRP A 217 2.65 13.14 39.59
C TRP A 217 2.43 12.01 40.62
N LYS A 218 1.29 11.31 40.52
CA LYS A 218 0.99 10.17 41.42
C LYS A 218 1.97 9.01 41.23
N PHE A 219 2.36 8.72 40.00
CA PHE A 219 3.38 7.72 39.69
C PHE A 219 4.72 8.10 40.30
N SER A 220 5.17 9.35 40.15
CA SER A 220 6.43 9.82 40.75
C SER A 220 6.41 9.74 42.28
N ILE A 221 5.29 10.09 42.92
CA ILE A 221 5.13 9.96 44.39
C ILE A 221 5.22 8.50 44.84
N ALA A 222 4.77 7.54 44.05
CA ALA A 222 4.88 6.12 44.39
C ALA A 222 6.27 5.55 44.08
N LEU A 223 6.85 5.94 42.94
CA LEU A 223 8.13 5.41 42.46
C LEU A 223 9.30 5.89 43.30
N ILE A 224 9.39 7.19 43.62
CA ILE A 224 10.56 7.78 44.30
C ILE A 224 10.81 7.12 45.66
N PRO A 225 9.82 7.01 46.58
CA PRO A 225 10.02 6.31 47.85
C PRO A 225 10.35 4.83 47.68
N THR A 226 9.76 4.16 46.69
CA THR A 226 10.03 2.75 46.39
C THR A 226 11.49 2.54 45.97
N LEU A 227 12.04 3.44 45.16
CA LEU A 227 13.46 3.43 44.77
C LEU A 227 14.38 3.73 45.96
N ILE A 228 14.00 4.65 46.85
CA ILE A 228 14.74 4.93 48.08
C ILE A 228 14.77 3.69 48.98
N ILE A 229 13.63 3.03 49.20
CA ILE A 229 13.52 1.80 50.00
C ILE A 229 14.37 0.68 49.38
N LEU A 230 14.37 0.54 48.05
CA LEU A 230 15.23 -0.42 47.35
C LEU A 230 16.71 -0.13 47.61
N SER A 231 17.12 1.13 47.51
CA SER A 231 18.52 1.52 47.75
C SER A 231 18.96 1.21 49.18
N LEU A 232 18.09 1.45 50.17
CA LEU A 232 18.34 1.11 51.58
C LEU A 232 18.43 -0.41 51.79
N ALA A 233 17.55 -1.20 51.15
CA ALA A 233 17.62 -2.65 51.21
C ALA A 233 18.95 -3.19 50.66
N ILE A 234 19.45 -2.61 49.55
CA ILE A 234 20.74 -2.98 48.97
C ILE A 234 21.89 -2.61 49.91
N VAL A 235 21.90 -1.39 50.44
CA VAL A 235 22.95 -0.93 51.38
C VAL A 235 23.01 -1.83 52.62
N PHE A 236 21.88 -2.08 53.27
CA PHE A 236 21.86 -2.98 54.45
C PHE A 236 22.17 -4.43 54.09
N GLY A 237 21.75 -4.90 52.91
CA GLY A 237 22.10 -6.23 52.40
C GLY A 237 23.60 -6.43 52.22
N THR A 238 24.32 -5.41 51.75
CA THR A 238 25.80 -5.47 51.66
C THR A 238 26.49 -5.50 53.02
N GLN A 239 25.85 -4.97 54.07
CA GLN A 239 26.38 -4.95 55.44
C GLN A 239 25.82 -6.07 56.33
N MET A 240 25.06 -7.02 55.75
CA MET A 240 24.25 -8.01 56.48
C MET A 240 25.02 -8.86 57.51
N PHE A 241 26.30 -9.16 57.24
CA PHE A 241 27.17 -9.98 58.12
C PHE A 241 28.22 -9.16 58.88
N SER A 242 28.13 -7.83 58.87
CA SER A 242 29.14 -6.95 59.46
C SER A 242 29.08 -6.88 61.00
N THR A 243 27.92 -7.14 61.62
CA THR A 243 27.72 -7.07 63.08
C THR A 243 27.26 -8.40 63.66
N LYS A 244 27.71 -8.69 64.90
CA LYS A 244 27.33 -9.93 65.62
C LYS A 244 25.90 -9.91 66.17
N THR A 245 25.27 -8.73 66.26
CA THR A 245 23.91 -8.53 66.79
C THR A 245 22.81 -8.83 65.77
N GLY A 246 23.15 -9.03 64.48
CA GLY A 246 22.17 -9.40 63.44
C GLY A 246 21.20 -8.28 63.05
N GLU A 247 21.44 -7.03 63.48
CA GLU A 247 20.57 -5.88 63.22
C GLU A 247 20.36 -5.63 61.72
N PHE A 248 21.42 -5.75 60.91
CA PHE A 248 21.34 -5.57 59.45
C PHE A 248 20.55 -6.67 58.74
N ILE A 249 20.46 -7.88 59.31
CA ILE A 249 19.60 -8.96 58.79
C ILE A 249 18.13 -8.56 58.92
N VAL A 250 17.74 -8.06 60.09
CA VAL A 250 16.36 -7.60 60.34
C VAL A 250 16.02 -6.40 59.48
N LEU A 251 16.91 -5.39 59.42
CA LEU A 251 16.69 -4.19 58.59
C LEU A 251 16.55 -4.54 57.11
N THR A 252 17.43 -5.41 56.57
CA THR A 252 17.34 -5.86 55.17
C THR A 252 15.99 -6.55 54.91
N GLY A 253 15.53 -7.42 55.81
CA GLY A 253 14.22 -8.07 55.69
C GLY A 253 13.05 -7.08 55.70
N VAL A 254 13.08 -6.08 56.59
CA VAL A 254 12.03 -5.04 56.66
C VAL A 254 12.00 -4.18 55.40
N PHE A 255 13.15 -3.66 54.95
CA PHE A 255 13.21 -2.83 53.75
C PHE A 255 12.90 -3.62 52.47
N ALA A 256 13.28 -4.89 52.39
CA ALA A 256 12.87 -5.77 51.29
C ALA A 256 11.36 -6.00 51.27
N GLY A 257 10.73 -6.25 52.42
CA GLY A 257 9.28 -6.38 52.52
C GLY A 257 8.53 -5.09 52.14
N LEU A 258 9.01 -3.93 52.61
CA LEU A 258 8.47 -2.62 52.24
C LEU A 258 8.66 -2.32 50.76
N PHE A 259 9.78 -2.75 50.16
CA PHE A 259 10.01 -2.60 48.72
C PHE A 259 8.98 -3.36 47.91
N VAL A 260 8.71 -4.63 48.25
CA VAL A 260 7.68 -5.43 47.54
C VAL A 260 6.31 -4.76 47.63
N ALA A 261 5.92 -4.27 48.82
CA ALA A 261 4.67 -3.54 48.98
C ALA A 261 4.64 -2.25 48.15
N GLY A 262 5.72 -1.46 48.16
CA GLY A 262 5.86 -0.24 47.36
C GLY A 262 5.86 -0.50 45.84
N LEU A 263 6.44 -1.63 45.42
CA LEU A 263 6.47 -2.06 44.02
C LEU A 263 5.07 -2.39 43.52
N ILE A 264 4.24 -3.09 44.31
CA ILE A 264 2.83 -3.35 43.97
C ILE A 264 2.07 -2.04 43.78
N VAL A 265 2.23 -1.09 44.70
CA VAL A 265 1.60 0.24 44.61
C VAL A 265 2.07 0.98 43.36
N THR A 266 3.38 0.95 43.07
CA THR A 266 3.96 1.59 41.88
C THR A 266 3.39 0.98 40.61
N LEU A 267 3.28 -0.34 40.50
CA LEU A 267 2.70 -1.03 39.34
C LEU A 267 1.25 -0.61 39.07
N VAL A 268 0.44 -0.45 40.12
CA VAL A 268 -0.94 0.05 39.98
C VAL A 268 -0.97 1.45 39.37
N PHE A 269 -0.08 2.34 39.80
CA PHE A 269 0.03 3.69 39.23
C PHE A 269 0.65 3.71 37.83
N THR A 270 1.59 2.81 37.53
CA THR A 270 2.12 2.60 36.18
C THR A 270 0.99 2.24 35.21
N ASN A 271 0.11 1.30 35.57
CA ASN A 271 -1.02 0.93 34.72
C ASN A 271 -1.95 2.12 34.47
N LYS A 272 -2.24 2.92 35.50
CA LYS A 272 -3.03 4.15 35.35
C LYS A 272 -2.37 5.16 34.41
N LEU A 273 -1.05 5.34 34.51
CA LEU A 273 -0.29 6.22 33.62
C LEU A 273 -0.31 5.72 32.17
N LEU A 274 -0.04 4.43 31.96
CA LEU A 274 -0.07 3.79 30.64
C LEU A 274 -1.46 3.91 29.99
N ASN A 275 -2.54 3.75 30.74
CA ASN A 275 -3.89 3.95 30.22
C ASN A 275 -4.13 5.39 29.75
N VAL A 276 -3.63 6.40 30.47
CA VAL A 276 -3.74 7.81 30.02
C VAL A 276 -2.90 8.05 28.77
N VAL A 277 -1.69 7.47 28.68
CA VAL A 277 -0.84 7.55 27.49
C VAL A 277 -1.51 6.89 26.28
N ARG A 278 -2.13 5.72 26.46
CA ARG A 278 -2.91 5.04 25.42
C ARG A 278 -4.09 5.90 24.94
N ILE A 279 -4.82 6.52 25.86
CA ILE A 279 -5.92 7.44 25.52
C ILE A 279 -5.39 8.66 24.75
N ASN A 280 -4.23 9.19 25.13
CA ASN A 280 -3.59 10.28 24.39
C ASN A 280 -3.26 9.86 22.96
N ARG A 281 -2.60 8.71 22.78
CA ARG A 281 -2.27 8.17 21.45
C ARG A 281 -3.51 7.94 20.61
N ALA A 282 -4.58 7.41 21.21
CA ALA A 282 -5.86 7.25 20.52
C ALA A 282 -6.44 8.60 20.07
N ASN A 283 -6.41 9.63 20.92
CA ASN A 283 -6.91 10.96 20.57
C ASN A 283 -6.11 11.66 19.46
N GLU A 284 -4.83 11.35 19.33
CA GLU A 284 -3.98 11.84 18.23
C GLU A 284 -4.23 11.09 16.92
N ASN A 285 -4.74 9.86 16.98
CA ASN A 285 -5.06 9.08 15.79
C ASN A 285 -6.43 9.49 15.24
N GLU A 286 -6.46 10.08 14.05
CA GLU A 286 -7.69 10.55 13.40
C GLU A 286 -8.68 9.40 13.15
N SER A 287 -8.16 8.22 12.81
CA SER A 287 -8.96 7.01 12.57
C SER A 287 -9.70 6.46 13.81
N SER A 288 -9.38 6.96 15.01
CA SER A 288 -9.99 6.47 16.26
C SER A 288 -11.43 6.94 16.50
N THR A 289 -11.90 7.91 15.70
CA THR A 289 -13.22 8.54 15.86
C THR A 289 -14.00 8.45 14.57
N GLU A 290 -15.33 8.40 14.66
CA GLU A 290 -16.17 8.37 13.46
C GLU A 290 -15.95 9.62 12.57
N GLU A 291 -15.85 10.80 13.18
CA GLU A 291 -15.59 12.05 12.46
C GLU A 291 -14.20 12.07 11.81
N GLY A 292 -13.18 11.55 12.50
CA GLY A 292 -11.84 11.47 11.92
C GLY A 292 -11.71 10.40 10.83
N ARG A 293 -12.46 9.29 10.91
CA ARG A 293 -12.57 8.33 9.78
C ARG A 293 -13.22 8.94 8.55
N LYS A 294 -14.31 9.70 8.74
CA LYS A 294 -14.96 10.44 7.64
C LYS A 294 -14.02 11.47 7.03
N LEU A 295 -13.28 12.19 7.86
CA LEU A 295 -12.28 13.16 7.42
C LEU A 295 -11.13 12.50 6.65
N LEU A 296 -10.61 11.34 7.12
CA LEU A 296 -9.60 10.58 6.41
C LEU A 296 -10.11 10.08 5.05
N ALA A 297 -11.30 9.50 5.00
CA ALA A 297 -11.92 9.07 3.74
C ALA A 297 -12.04 10.22 2.76
N LEU A 298 -12.51 11.40 3.20
CA LEU A 298 -12.58 12.60 2.37
C LEU A 298 -11.20 13.10 1.92
N ARG A 299 -10.17 13.00 2.76
CA ARG A 299 -8.79 13.37 2.38
C ARG A 299 -8.24 12.47 1.29
N TYR A 300 -8.39 11.14 1.42
CA TYR A 300 -7.99 10.20 0.37
C TYR A 300 -8.73 10.47 -0.93
N TYR A 301 -10.02 10.77 -0.82
CA TYR A 301 -10.85 11.13 -1.95
C TYR A 301 -10.34 12.40 -2.65
N ILE A 302 -10.05 13.46 -1.89
CA ILE A 302 -9.47 14.71 -2.42
C ILE A 302 -8.09 14.46 -3.03
N GLU A 303 -7.25 13.61 -2.43
CA GLU A 303 -5.93 13.26 -2.96
C GLU A 303 -6.04 12.63 -4.34
N LEU A 304 -6.97 11.69 -4.55
CA LEU A 304 -7.23 11.09 -5.86
C LEU A 304 -7.66 12.13 -6.89
N TYR A 305 -8.61 13.01 -6.54
CA TYR A 305 -9.00 14.11 -7.42
C TYR A 305 -7.80 15.04 -7.72
N THR A 306 -6.98 15.34 -6.71
CA THR A 306 -5.82 16.21 -6.87
C THR A 306 -4.84 15.61 -7.89
N ARG A 307 -4.54 14.31 -7.77
CA ARG A 307 -3.69 13.58 -8.73
C ARG A 307 -4.27 13.55 -10.14
N LEU A 308 -5.60 13.50 -10.29
CA LEU A 308 -6.27 13.56 -11.59
C LEU A 308 -6.29 14.98 -12.19
N THR A 309 -6.16 16.02 -11.36
CA THR A 309 -6.09 17.42 -11.79
C THR A 309 -4.66 17.95 -11.95
N GLU A 310 -3.66 17.27 -11.38
CA GLU A 310 -2.25 17.56 -11.60
C GLU A 310 -1.91 17.28 -13.07
N ASN A 311 -1.70 18.35 -13.84
CA ASN A 311 -1.15 18.25 -15.19
C ASN A 311 0.28 17.68 -15.09
N VAL A 312 0.53 16.57 -15.78
CA VAL A 312 1.90 16.20 -16.15
C VAL A 312 2.33 17.18 -17.23
N ILE A 313 2.87 18.33 -16.81
CA ILE A 313 3.63 19.20 -17.70
C ILE A 313 5.01 18.55 -17.82
N GLU A 314 5.15 17.51 -18.62
CA GLU A 314 6.46 17.05 -19.07
C GLU A 314 6.34 16.35 -20.43
N PHE A 315 7.14 16.85 -21.38
CA PHE A 315 7.36 16.41 -22.76
C PHE A 315 6.26 16.70 -23.78
N VAL A 316 6.10 17.99 -24.10
CA VAL A 316 5.95 18.36 -25.52
C VAL A 316 7.34 18.20 -26.14
N ASP A 317 7.56 17.10 -26.85
CA ASP A 317 8.68 16.96 -27.78
C ASP A 317 8.59 18.11 -28.80
N GLU A 318 9.48 19.09 -28.66
CA GLU A 318 9.89 19.95 -29.77
C GLU A 318 10.64 19.07 -30.79
N THR A 319 9.88 18.35 -31.61
CA THR A 319 10.37 17.76 -32.86
C THR A 319 9.68 18.40 -34.05
N GLU A 320 9.70 19.73 -34.12
CA GLU A 320 9.59 20.46 -35.38
C GLU A 320 10.45 21.73 -35.33
N GLU A 321 11.71 21.62 -35.78
CA GLU A 321 12.37 22.56 -36.71
C GLU A 321 13.66 21.97 -37.28
#